data_AF-A0A7J9XTW5-F1
#
_entry.id   AF-A0A7J9XTW5-F1
#
_cell.length_a   1.000
_cell.length_b   1.000
_cell.length_c   1.000
_cell.angle_alpha   90.00
_cell.angle_beta   90.00
_cell.angle_gamma   90.00
#
_symmetry.space_group_name_H-M   'P 1'
#
loop_
_entity.id
_entity.type
_entity.pdbx_description
1 polymer ?
#
loop_
_entity_poly.entity_id
_entity_poly.type
_entity_poly.pdbx_seq_one_letter_code
_entity_poly.pdbx_strand_id
1 'polypeptide(L)'
;MKLLIPTAEMELMSQGVPVILLRIAGVAEVLGALGLILPAATRIVPMLTPLAASGLVVVMLGATVANIVIGTYLVVIQTVLLGLLAGFVAWARFVSQPVEPRAGAQPQAA
;
A
#
# COMPACT_ATOMS: atom_id res chain seq x y z
N MET A 1 -11.73 -4.93 6.18
CA MET A 1 -10.94 -3.90 6.87
C MET A 1 -10.38 -4.51 8.15
N LYS A 2 -9.11 -4.95 8.14
CA LYS A 2 -8.45 -5.54 9.32
C LYS A 2 -8.48 -4.59 10.54
N LEU A 3 -8.69 -3.30 10.32
CA LEU A 3 -8.79 -2.28 11.35
C LEU A 3 -10.13 -2.27 12.11
N LEU A 4 -11.23 -2.71 11.48
CA LEU A 4 -12.58 -2.62 12.04
C LEU A 4 -12.99 -3.87 12.81
N ILE A 5 -12.21 -4.95 12.69
CA ILE A 5 -12.49 -6.21 13.36
C ILE A 5 -12.02 -6.10 14.82
N PRO A 6 -12.86 -6.48 15.81
CA PRO A 6 -12.45 -6.57 17.22
C PRO A 6 -11.20 -7.44 17.39
N THR A 7 -10.31 -7.09 18.31
CA THR A 7 -9.03 -7.82 18.50
C THR A 7 -9.23 -9.29 18.86
N ALA A 8 -10.25 -9.61 19.65
CA ALA A 8 -10.59 -10.98 20.01
C ALA A 8 -10.94 -11.85 18.77
N GLU A 9 -11.68 -11.29 17.82
CA GLU A 9 -12.03 -11.98 16.57
C GLU A 9 -10.81 -12.12 15.65
N MET A 10 -9.94 -11.12 15.62
CA MET A 10 -8.70 -11.20 14.85
C MET A 10 -7.73 -12.24 15.40
N GLU A 11 -7.63 -12.41 16.73
CA GLU A 11 -6.79 -13.46 17.31
C GLU A 11 -7.24 -14.84 16.83
N LEU A 12 -8.55 -15.09 16.84
CA LEU A 12 -9.16 -16.32 16.32
C LEU A 12 -8.90 -16.53 14.82
N MET A 13 -8.93 -15.46 14.03
CA MET A 13 -8.74 -15.52 12.57
C MET A 13 -7.27 -15.42 12.13
N SER A 14 -6.36 -15.10 13.04
CA SER A 14 -4.97 -14.78 12.70
C SER A 14 -4.15 -15.96 12.21
N GLN A 15 -4.63 -17.19 12.44
CA GLN A 15 -4.00 -18.45 12.02
C GLN A 15 -2.49 -18.49 12.33
N GLY A 16 -2.09 -17.95 13.50
CA GLY A 16 -0.71 -17.92 13.97
C GLY A 16 0.08 -16.64 13.62
N VAL A 17 -0.51 -15.69 12.89
CA VAL A 17 0.11 -14.38 12.63
C VAL A 17 -0.11 -13.46 13.83
N PRO A 18 0.93 -12.79 14.37
CA PRO A 18 0.74 -11.80 15.42
C PRO A 18 -0.25 -10.71 15.02
N VAL A 19 -1.28 -10.48 15.84
CA VAL A 19 -2.34 -9.49 15.59
C VAL A 19 -1.81 -8.08 15.36
N ILE A 20 -0.69 -7.74 16.02
CA ILE A 20 -0.01 -6.46 15.81
C ILE A 20 0.43 -6.26 14.35
N LEU A 21 0.88 -7.32 13.67
CA LEU A 21 1.27 -7.26 12.25
C LEU A 21 0.04 -7.04 11.36
N LEU A 22 -1.11 -7.64 11.69
CA LEU A 22 -2.37 -7.42 10.98
C LEU A 22 -2.87 -5.98 11.14
N ARG A 23 -2.69 -5.38 12.32
CA ARG A 23 -3.01 -3.96 12.59
C ARG A 23 -2.08 -3.03 11.81
N ILE A 24 -0.77 -3.27 11.85
CA ILE A 24 0.22 -2.48 11.10
C ILE A 24 -0.07 -2.58 9.60
N ALA A 25 -0.32 -3.78 9.07
CA ALA A 25 -0.67 -3.97 7.67
C ALA A 25 -1.96 -3.23 7.30
N GLY A 26 -3.01 -3.30 8.14
CA GLY A 26 -4.25 -2.58 7.91
C GLY A 26 -4.08 -1.05 7.88
N VAL A 27 -3.27 -0.49 8.78
CA VAL A 27 -2.95 0.94 8.78
C VAL A 27 -2.13 1.30 7.54
N ALA A 28 -1.13 0.48 7.18
CA ALA A 28 -0.29 0.70 6.01
C ALA A 28 -1.07 0.60 4.70
N GLU A 29 -2.04 -0.31 4.59
CA GLU A 29 -2.96 -0.44 3.44
C GLU A 29 -3.78 0.85 3.25
N VAL A 30 -4.34 1.40 4.34
CA VAL A 30 -5.11 2.65 4.31
C VAL A 30 -4.22 3.84 3.94
N LEU A 31 -3.06 3.98 4.60
CA LEU A 31 -2.11 5.05 4.29
C LEU A 31 -1.58 4.95 2.86
N GLY A 32 -1.32 3.75 2.37
CA GLY A 32 -0.92 3.51 0.99
C GLY A 32 -2.00 3.93 0.00
N ALA A 33 -3.26 3.57 0.24
CA ALA A 33 -4.38 3.99 -0.61
C ALA A 33 -4.55 5.52 -0.62
N LEU A 34 -4.46 6.16 0.56
CA LEU A 34 -4.49 7.62 0.67
C LEU A 34 -3.31 8.26 -0.06
N GLY A 35 -2.09 7.73 0.11
CA GLY A 35 -0.88 8.21 -0.54
C GLY A 35 -0.86 7.98 -2.06
N LEU A 36 -1.64 7.02 -2.57
CA LEU A 36 -1.85 6.89 -4.01
C LEU A 36 -2.78 7.98 -4.57
N ILE A 37 -3.87 8.28 -3.86
CA ILE A 37 -4.96 9.13 -4.36
C ILE A 37 -4.68 10.62 -4.11
N LEU A 38 -4.34 11.01 -2.87
CA LEU A 38 -4.22 12.41 -2.46
C LEU A 38 -3.17 13.19 -3.26
N PRO A 39 -1.93 12.69 -3.46
CA PRO A 39 -0.90 13.47 -4.16
C PRO A 39 -1.17 13.55 -5.66
N ALA A 40 -1.77 12.50 -6.25
CA ALA A 40 -2.20 12.50 -7.64
C ALA A 40 -3.36 13.48 -7.89
N ALA A 41 -4.32 13.57 -6.96
CA ALA A 41 -5.46 14.48 -7.06
C ALA A 41 -5.07 15.95 -6.77
N THR A 42 -4.21 16.19 -5.79
CA THR A 42 -3.84 17.55 -5.35
C THR A 42 -2.74 18.17 -6.20
N ARG A 43 -1.85 17.37 -6.80
CA ARG A 43 -0.68 17.80 -7.58
C ARG A 43 0.26 18.77 -6.84
N ILE A 44 0.33 18.66 -5.50
CA ILE A 44 1.20 19.50 -4.65
C ILE A 44 2.56 18.83 -4.48
N VAL A 45 2.60 17.58 -3.97
CA VAL A 45 3.82 16.77 -3.84
C VAL A 45 3.62 15.41 -4.52
N PRO A 46 3.54 15.36 -5.86
CA PRO A 46 3.22 14.15 -6.61
C PRO A 46 4.19 12.98 -6.40
N MET A 47 5.41 13.23 -5.92
CA MET A 47 6.38 12.19 -5.57
C MET A 47 5.96 11.32 -4.37
N LEU A 48 4.96 11.73 -3.59
CA LEU A 48 4.39 10.88 -2.54
C LEU A 48 3.63 9.66 -3.11
N THR A 49 3.05 9.77 -4.31
CA THR A 49 2.35 8.66 -4.97
C THR A 49 3.25 7.46 -5.23
N PRO A 50 4.41 7.59 -5.91
CA PRO A 50 5.27 6.44 -6.15
C PRO A 50 5.91 5.89 -4.87
N LEU A 51 6.15 6.72 -3.84
CA LEU A 51 6.62 6.25 -2.54
C LEU A 51 5.56 5.42 -1.81
N ALA A 52 4.31 5.88 -1.78
CA ALA A 52 3.19 5.12 -1.20
C ALA A 52 2.95 3.79 -1.94
N ALA A 53 3.06 3.80 -3.27
CA ALA A 53 2.98 2.59 -4.09
C ALA A 53 4.08 1.58 -3.72
N SER A 54 5.32 2.03 -3.54
CA SER A 54 6.42 1.16 -3.11
C SER A 54 6.20 0.56 -1.72
N GLY A 55 5.70 1.35 -0.77
CA GLY A 55 5.34 0.86 0.56
C GLY A 55 4.23 -0.19 0.51
N LEU A 56 3.22 -0.01 -0.35
CA LEU A 56 2.18 -1.02 -0.59
C LEU A 56 2.74 -2.33 -1.15
N VAL A 57 3.72 -2.28 -2.05
CA VAL A 57 4.39 -3.49 -2.56
C VAL A 57 5.04 -4.27 -1.42
N VAL A 58 5.75 -3.59 -0.51
CA VAL A 58 6.38 -4.24 0.65
C VAL A 58 5.34 -4.91 1.56
N VAL A 59 4.21 -4.24 1.81
CA VAL A 59 3.10 -4.81 2.60
C VAL A 59 2.52 -6.04 1.91
N MET A 60 2.30 -5.98 0.59
CA MET A 60 1.78 -7.11 -0.18
C MET A 60 2.74 -8.30 -0.17
N LEU A 61 4.05 -8.08 -0.25
CA LEU A 61 5.05 -9.16 -0.12
C LEU A 61 4.97 -9.85 1.24
N GLY A 62 4.94 -9.08 2.33
CA GLY A 62 4.78 -9.63 3.68
C GLY A 62 3.48 -10.41 3.85
N ALA A 63 2.38 -9.89 3.29
CA ALA A 63 1.09 -10.57 3.30
C ALA A 63 1.13 -11.87 2.47
N THR A 64 1.74 -11.86 1.28
CA THR A 64 1.88 -13.05 0.44
C THR A 64 2.65 -14.16 1.16
N VAL A 65 3.80 -13.83 1.77
CA VAL A 65 4.58 -14.81 2.55
C VAL A 65 3.75 -15.39 3.70
N ALA A 66 3.07 -14.54 4.48
CA ALA A 66 2.20 -15.00 5.56
C ALA A 66 1.10 -15.96 5.05
N ASN A 67 0.43 -15.61 3.95
CA ASN A 67 -0.64 -16.44 3.39
C ASN A 67 -0.14 -17.76 2.80
N ILE A 68 1.09 -17.81 2.27
CA ILE A 68 1.74 -19.05 1.84
C ILE A 68 1.99 -19.97 3.04
N VAL A 69 2.53 -19.43 4.14
CA VAL A 69 2.81 -20.20 5.37
C VAL A 69 1.51 -20.74 5.98
N ILE A 70 0.43 -19.96 5.93
CA ILE A 70 -0.90 -20.37 6.41
C ILE A 70 -1.57 -21.39 5.47
N GLY A 71 -1.12 -21.50 4.21
CA GLY A 71 -1.69 -22.41 3.22
C GLY A 71 -2.96 -21.90 2.53
N THR A 72 -3.24 -20.59 2.59
CA THR A 72 -4.46 -20.01 2.01
C THR A 72 -4.23 -19.51 0.58
N TYR A 73 -4.21 -20.43 -0.38
CA TYR A 73 -3.84 -20.15 -1.78
C TYR A 73 -4.70 -19.09 -2.48
N LEU A 74 -6.00 -18.98 -2.17
CA LEU A 74 -6.86 -17.94 -2.77
C LEU A 74 -6.44 -16.53 -2.34
N VAL A 75 -6.04 -16.36 -1.08
CA VAL A 75 -5.59 -15.06 -0.56
C VAL A 75 -4.19 -14.72 -1.08
N VAL A 76 -3.34 -15.73 -1.32
CA VAL A 76 -2.05 -15.57 -2.00
C VAL A 76 -2.24 -14.95 -3.38
N ILE A 77 -3.15 -15.50 -4.20
CA ILE A 77 -3.41 -14.97 -5.55
C ILE A 77 -3.85 -13.51 -5.48
N GLN A 78 -4.79 -13.18 -4.59
CA GLN A 78 -5.26 -11.80 -4.41
C GLN A 78 -4.13 -10.85 -4.01
N THR A 79 -3.31 -11.21 -3.02
CA THR A 79 -2.21 -10.35 -2.54
C THR A 79 -1.13 -10.14 -3.59
N VAL A 80 -0.81 -11.17 -4.38
CA VAL A 80 0.12 -11.07 -5.51
C VAL A 80 -0.41 -10.12 -6.58
N LEU A 81 -1.68 -10.26 -6.98
CA LEU A 81 -2.29 -9.38 -7.99
C LEU A 81 -2.28 -7.91 -7.54
N LEU A 82 -2.66 -7.64 -6.29
CA LEU A 82 -2.62 -6.29 -5.73
C LEU A 82 -1.18 -5.75 -5.62
N GLY A 83 -0.22 -6.60 -5.24
CA GLY A 83 1.19 -6.26 -5.20
C GLY A 83 1.75 -5.90 -6.59
N LEU A 84 1.39 -6.65 -7.62
CA LEU A 84 1.77 -6.37 -9.01
C LEU A 84 1.19 -5.04 -9.50
N LEU A 85 -0.10 -4.78 -9.21
CA LEU A 85 -0.73 -3.50 -9.55
C LEU A 85 -0.06 -2.33 -8.83
N ALA A 86 0.24 -2.47 -7.53
CA ALA A 86 0.95 -1.44 -6.77
C ALA A 86 2.36 -1.20 -7.34
N GLY A 87 3.07 -2.26 -7.71
CA GLY A 87 4.39 -2.18 -8.35
C GLY A 87 4.34 -1.50 -9.72
N PHE A 88 3.32 -1.83 -10.53
CA PHE A 88 3.07 -1.15 -11.79
C PHE A 88 2.80 0.34 -11.59
N VAL A 89 1.99 0.72 -10.60
CA VAL A 89 1.73 2.13 -10.27
C VAL A 89 3.00 2.85 -9.81
N ALA A 90 3.82 2.21 -8.97
CA ALA A 90 5.11 2.76 -8.55
C ALA A 90 6.00 3.03 -9.77
N TRP A 91 6.15 2.04 -10.65
CA TRP A 91 6.95 2.13 -11.86
C TRP A 91 6.42 3.20 -12.83
N ALA A 92 5.13 3.19 -13.13
CA ALA A 92 4.50 4.13 -14.05
C ALA A 92 4.64 5.59 -13.58
N ARG A 93 4.60 5.83 -12.27
CA ARG A 93 4.73 7.18 -11.69
C ARG A 93 6.18 7.64 -11.50
N PHE A 94 7.12 6.71 -11.32
CA PHE A 94 8.55 7.03 -11.29
C PHE A 94 9.16 7.25 -12.67
N VAL A 95 8.72 6.48 -13.68
CA VAL A 95 9.44 6.37 -14.97
C VAL A 95 8.64 6.92 -16.14
N SER A 96 7.35 6.56 -16.27
CA SER A 96 6.61 6.77 -17.52
C SER A 96 5.76 8.04 -17.55
N GLN A 97 5.19 8.45 -16.42
CA GLN A 97 4.27 9.58 -16.32
C GLN A 97 4.42 10.31 -14.96
N PRO A 98 5.51 11.09 -14.78
CA PRO A 98 5.64 11.95 -13.61
C PRO A 98 4.45 12.91 -13.56
N VAL A 99 3.79 13.01 -12.41
CA VAL A 99 2.73 14.01 -12.23
C VAL A 99 3.40 15.36 -12.05
N GLU A 100 3.15 16.29 -12.96
CA GLU A 100 3.71 17.64 -12.88
C GLU A 100 3.12 18.41 -11.69
N PRO A 101 3.96 19.09 -10.88
CA PRO A 101 3.48 20.00 -9.85
C PRO A 101 2.65 21.14 -10.44
N ARG A 102 1.60 21.59 -9.73
CA ARG A 102 0.89 22.81 -10.10
C ARG A 102 1.84 24.02 -10.11
N ALA A 103 1.71 24.90 -11.11
CA ALA A 103 2.56 26.06 -11.36
C ALA A 103 2.77 27.03 -10.17
N GLY A 104 1.90 27.01 -9.15
CA GLY A 104 2.05 27.80 -7.93
C GLY A 104 2.93 27.19 -6.83
N ALA A 105 3.42 25.95 -7.00
CA ALA A 105 4.22 25.22 -6.01
C ALA A 105 5.70 25.09 -6.39
N GLN A 106 6.14 25.69 -7.50
CA GLN A 106 7.55 25.82 -7.80
C GLN A 106 8.18 26.74 -6.74
N PRO A 107 9.18 26.26 -5.96
CA PRO A 107 10.05 27.17 -5.25
C PRO A 107 10.64 28.08 -6.33
N GLN A 108 10.38 29.39 -6.25
CA GLN A 108 11.08 30.36 -7.06
C GLN A 108 12.57 30.15 -6.78
N ALA A 109 13.27 29.51 -7.71
CA ALA A 109 14.72 29.44 -7.69
C ALA A 109 15.19 30.89 -7.88
N ALA A 110 15.55 31.50 -6.75
CA ALA A 110 16.24 32.78 -6.67
C ALA A 110 17.68 32.63 -7.15
#